data_AF-A0A8T2SBF1-F1
#
_entry.id   AF-A0A8T2SBF1-F1
#
_cell.length_a   1.000
_cell.length_b   1.000
_cell.length_c   1.000
_cell.angle_alpha   90.00
_cell.angle_beta   90.00
_cell.angle_gamma   90.00
#
_symmetry.space_group_name_H-M   'P 1'
#
loop_
_entity.id
_entity.type
_entity.pdbx_description
1 polymer ?
#
loop_
_entity_poly.entity_id
_entity_poly.type
_entity_poly.pdbx_seq_one_letter_code
_entity_poly.pdbx_strand_id
1 'polypeptide(L)'
;MKFTSLNVRGLSDPSRAAILGQWFKDKCLNPDFICLQEIKIDGEDLQKRLKCVSPTHLWFSTSHPRGAGGAAIGISHSLSGSVISTFEDRNHPWIAASIGFPFQFIVASIYAPNGEADRIDTWASLDSLSHNVLICGDFNMVEFLEDRWNKKGKIIDGQEKEIWDKIKLHLDLVEVKDMKGFSWSNLQLGDSLRKARLDRCYIDQDTILQWGIPLISQHMDLTISYHYPITLSFTDFHAPKSPLVSCLLDIVFPPLSPPRNLCNVGGSLCLL
;
A
#
# COMPACT_ATOMS: atom_id res chain seq x y z
N MET A 1 -6.60 2.82 -14.51
CA MET A 1 -5.87 1.75 -13.80
C MET A 1 -6.54 1.47 -12.46
N LYS A 2 -6.68 0.21 -12.04
CA LYS A 2 -7.30 -0.17 -10.76
C LYS A 2 -6.43 -1.15 -9.97
N PHE A 3 -6.24 -0.85 -8.69
CA PHE A 3 -5.44 -1.66 -7.76
C PHE A 3 -6.33 -2.10 -6.61
N THR A 4 -6.22 -3.35 -6.17
CA THR A 4 -6.88 -3.82 -4.95
C THR A 4 -5.86 -4.46 -4.02
N SER A 5 -5.85 -4.07 -2.75
CA SER A 5 -5.01 -4.66 -1.70
C SER A 5 -5.87 -5.30 -0.60
N LEU A 6 -5.44 -6.47 -0.12
CA LEU A 6 -6.13 -7.21 0.94
C LEU A 6 -5.21 -8.20 1.67
N ASN A 7 -5.13 -8.09 3.00
CA ASN A 7 -4.67 -9.19 3.84
C ASN A 7 -5.75 -10.28 3.91
N VAL A 8 -5.44 -11.46 3.36
CA VAL A 8 -6.36 -12.59 3.22
C VAL A 8 -6.31 -13.56 4.40
N ARG A 9 -5.39 -13.38 5.37
CA ARG A 9 -5.26 -14.21 6.57
C ARG A 9 -5.15 -15.72 6.27
N GLY A 10 -4.53 -16.09 5.16
CA GLY A 10 -4.25 -17.47 4.76
C GLY A 10 -5.18 -18.04 3.69
N LEU A 11 -4.58 -18.70 2.70
CA LEU A 11 -5.25 -19.36 1.58
C LEU A 11 -4.90 -20.85 1.46
N SER A 12 -4.38 -21.44 2.54
CA SER A 12 -4.01 -22.86 2.58
C SER A 12 -5.23 -23.77 2.37
N ASP A 13 -6.40 -23.36 2.85
CA ASP A 13 -7.68 -24.01 2.55
C ASP A 13 -8.20 -23.57 1.16
N PRO A 14 -8.38 -24.52 0.21
CA PRO A 14 -9.00 -24.27 -1.09
C PRO A 14 -10.29 -23.45 -1.06
N SER A 15 -11.14 -23.69 -0.06
CA SER A 15 -12.45 -23.06 0.05
C SER A 15 -12.31 -21.53 0.18
N ARG A 16 -11.27 -21.06 0.87
CA ARG A 16 -11.02 -19.62 1.08
C ARG A 16 -10.65 -18.90 -0.20
N ALA A 17 -9.85 -19.53 -1.06
CA ALA A 17 -9.53 -18.97 -2.37
C ALA A 17 -10.77 -18.90 -3.28
N ALA A 18 -11.66 -19.90 -3.20
CA ALA A 18 -12.92 -19.87 -3.94
C ALA A 18 -13.85 -18.76 -3.43
N ILE A 19 -13.98 -18.58 -2.11
CA ILE A 19 -14.75 -17.49 -1.51
C ILE A 19 -14.17 -16.13 -1.93
N LEU A 20 -12.85 -15.98 -1.89
CA LEU A 20 -12.19 -14.74 -2.33
C LEU A 20 -12.44 -14.45 -3.81
N GLY A 21 -12.33 -15.45 -4.68
CA GLY A 21 -12.64 -15.30 -6.10
C GLY A 21 -14.11 -14.96 -6.36
N GLN A 22 -15.03 -15.56 -5.60
CA GLN A 22 -16.45 -15.21 -5.67
C GLN A 22 -16.70 -13.78 -5.19
N TRP A 23 -16.03 -13.34 -4.13
CA TRP A 23 -16.12 -11.98 -3.63
C TRP A 23 -15.70 -10.94 -4.67
N PHE A 24 -14.58 -11.16 -5.39
CA PHE A 24 -14.17 -10.28 -6.49
C PHE A 24 -15.25 -10.18 -7.59
N LYS A 25 -15.88 -11.32 -7.94
CA LYS A 25 -16.98 -11.36 -8.92
C LYS A 25 -18.23 -10.62 -8.42
N ASP A 26 -18.66 -10.88 -7.19
CA ASP A 26 -19.88 -10.30 -6.60
C ASP A 26 -19.77 -8.77 -6.45
N LYS A 27 -18.58 -8.26 -6.14
CA LYS A 27 -18.30 -6.82 -6.09
C LYS A 27 -18.07 -6.21 -7.47
N CYS A 28 -18.09 -7.01 -8.54
CA CYS A 28 -17.70 -6.60 -9.90
C CYS A 28 -16.33 -5.88 -9.92
N LEU A 29 -15.41 -6.34 -9.06
CA LEU A 29 -14.06 -5.80 -8.98
C LEU A 29 -13.23 -6.48 -10.06
N ASN A 30 -12.94 -5.73 -11.12
CA ASN A 30 -11.98 -6.11 -12.17
C ASN A 30 -10.72 -5.24 -12.06
N PRO A 31 -9.87 -5.44 -11.03
CA PRO A 31 -8.64 -4.68 -10.86
C PRO A 31 -7.57 -5.14 -11.84
N ASP A 32 -6.74 -4.20 -12.29
CA ASP A 32 -5.55 -4.47 -13.09
C ASP A 32 -4.46 -5.15 -12.24
N PHE A 33 -4.38 -4.79 -10.96
CA PHE A 33 -3.43 -5.31 -9.99
C PHE A 33 -4.12 -5.76 -8.71
N ILE A 34 -3.75 -6.93 -8.19
CA ILE A 34 -4.24 -7.48 -6.91
C ILE A 34 -3.06 -7.75 -5.99
N CYS A 35 -2.98 -7.05 -4.86
CA CYS A 35 -1.97 -7.24 -3.83
C CYS A 35 -2.57 -8.03 -2.66
N LEU A 36 -2.07 -9.23 -2.40
CA LEU A 36 -2.53 -10.07 -1.29
C LEU A 36 -1.45 -10.20 -0.22
N GLN A 37 -1.85 -10.16 1.05
CA GLN A 37 -0.99 -10.34 2.22
C GLN A 37 -1.44 -11.53 3.08
N GLU A 38 -0.53 -12.13 3.86
CA GLU A 38 -0.75 -13.39 4.59
C GLU A 38 -1.27 -14.54 3.72
N ILE A 39 -0.70 -14.76 2.54
CA ILE A 39 -1.19 -15.85 1.66
C ILE A 39 -1.04 -17.25 2.29
N LYS A 40 0.00 -17.49 3.12
CA LYS A 40 0.26 -18.77 3.84
C LYS A 40 0.21 -20.00 2.92
N ILE A 41 0.66 -19.83 1.68
CA ILE A 41 0.81 -20.85 0.66
C ILE A 41 2.11 -20.57 -0.10
N ASP A 42 2.81 -21.62 -0.51
CA ASP A 42 4.08 -21.57 -1.22
C ASP A 42 4.09 -22.53 -2.43
N GLY A 43 5.13 -22.41 -3.27
CA GLY A 43 5.43 -23.37 -4.34
C GLY A 43 4.38 -23.45 -5.46
N GLU A 44 4.30 -24.62 -6.09
CA GLU A 44 3.44 -24.90 -7.26
C GLU A 44 1.94 -24.76 -6.95
N ASP A 45 1.55 -24.93 -5.69
CA ASP A 45 0.15 -24.82 -5.25
C ASP A 45 -0.39 -23.38 -5.33
N LEU A 46 0.50 -22.38 -5.24
CA LEU A 46 0.14 -20.97 -5.29
C LEU A 46 -0.62 -20.61 -6.58
N GLN A 47 -0.03 -20.91 -7.74
CA GLN A 47 -0.60 -20.53 -9.04
C GLN A 47 -1.96 -21.19 -9.24
N LYS A 48 -2.07 -22.47 -8.88
CA LYS A 48 -3.34 -23.21 -8.97
C LYS A 48 -4.40 -22.61 -8.06
N ARG A 49 -4.04 -22.25 -6.83
CA ARG A 49 -4.95 -21.65 -5.84
C ARG A 49 -5.42 -20.26 -6.26
N LEU A 50 -4.49 -19.40 -6.70
CA LEU A 50 -4.78 -18.02 -7.06
C LEU A 50 -5.45 -17.86 -8.43
N LYS A 51 -5.31 -18.85 -9.34
CA LYS A 51 -6.16 -18.93 -10.54
C LYS A 51 -7.65 -19.00 -10.22
N CYS A 52 -8.04 -19.58 -9.09
CA CYS A 52 -9.45 -19.57 -8.64
C CYS A 52 -9.88 -18.18 -8.14
N VAL A 53 -8.94 -17.39 -7.61
CA VAL A 53 -9.18 -16.01 -7.16
C VAL A 53 -9.41 -15.11 -8.37
N SER A 54 -8.49 -15.16 -9.33
CA SER A 54 -8.66 -14.50 -10.62
C SER A 54 -7.96 -15.27 -11.72
N PRO A 55 -8.71 -15.86 -12.68
CA PRO A 55 -8.12 -16.60 -13.79
C PRO A 55 -7.49 -15.67 -14.84
N THR A 56 -7.76 -14.36 -14.76
CA THR A 56 -7.25 -13.37 -15.69
C THR A 56 -5.94 -12.75 -15.25
N HIS A 57 -5.34 -13.21 -14.15
CA HIS A 57 -4.13 -12.61 -13.58
C HIS A 57 -2.97 -13.60 -13.59
N LEU A 58 -1.80 -13.10 -13.97
CA LEU A 58 -0.51 -13.74 -13.72
C LEU A 58 -0.06 -13.38 -12.31
N TRP A 59 0.26 -14.40 -11.50
CA TRP A 59 0.59 -14.21 -10.10
C TRP A 59 2.09 -14.31 -9.85
N PHE A 60 2.59 -13.50 -8.93
CA PHE A 60 3.92 -13.56 -8.36
C PHE A 60 3.80 -13.51 -6.84
N SER A 61 4.70 -14.16 -6.11
CA SER A 61 4.66 -14.11 -4.65
C SER A 61 6.03 -14.28 -4.02
N THR A 62 6.17 -13.72 -2.83
CA THR A 62 7.22 -14.10 -1.88
C THR A 62 6.59 -14.93 -0.75
N SER A 63 7.33 -15.95 -0.29
CA SER A 63 6.97 -16.71 0.91
C SER A 63 7.92 -16.34 2.04
N HIS A 64 7.38 -16.18 3.25
CA HIS A 64 8.21 -15.96 4.43
C HIS A 64 8.92 -17.29 4.80
N PRO A 65 10.23 -17.33 5.08
CA PRO A 65 11.00 -18.58 5.28
C PRO A 65 10.44 -19.51 6.36
N ARG A 66 9.79 -18.93 7.37
CA ARG A 66 9.12 -19.65 8.47
C ARG A 66 7.69 -20.13 8.15
N GLY A 67 7.23 -20.04 6.89
CA GLY A 67 5.87 -20.45 6.47
C GLY A 67 4.72 -19.61 7.06
N ALA A 68 5.02 -18.59 7.87
CA ALA A 68 4.04 -17.86 8.67
C ALA A 68 3.36 -16.68 7.94
N GLY A 69 3.70 -16.41 6.67
CA GLY A 69 3.26 -15.23 5.95
C GLY A 69 3.36 -15.35 4.43
N GLY A 70 3.61 -14.23 3.76
CA GLY A 70 3.81 -14.15 2.32
C GLY A 70 2.92 -13.07 1.69
N ALA A 71 3.45 -12.47 0.64
CA ALA A 71 2.78 -11.45 -0.14
C ALA A 71 2.72 -11.89 -1.60
N ALA A 72 1.63 -11.55 -2.29
CA ALA A 72 1.47 -11.84 -3.71
C ALA A 72 1.00 -10.60 -4.47
N ILE A 73 1.38 -10.56 -5.75
CA ILE A 73 0.87 -9.61 -6.74
C ILE A 73 0.28 -10.41 -7.90
N GLY A 74 -1.00 -10.20 -8.18
CA GLY A 74 -1.66 -10.62 -9.40
C GLY A 74 -1.69 -9.46 -10.38
N ILE A 75 -1.30 -9.70 -11.63
CA ILE A 75 -1.27 -8.71 -12.70
C ILE A 75 -2.18 -9.20 -13.83
N SER A 76 -3.15 -8.39 -14.25
CA SER A 76 -4.06 -8.75 -15.35
C SER A 76 -3.27 -9.19 -16.59
N HIS A 77 -3.73 -10.22 -17.29
CA HIS A 77 -3.13 -10.73 -18.52
C HIS A 77 -3.05 -9.66 -19.62
N SER A 78 -3.95 -8.66 -19.59
CA SER A 78 -3.86 -7.50 -20.49
C SER A 78 -2.60 -6.66 -20.27
N LEU A 79 -1.96 -6.75 -19.10
CA LEU A 79 -0.75 -6.02 -18.70
C LEU A 79 0.45 -6.94 -18.48
N SER A 80 0.28 -8.28 -18.47
CA SER A 80 1.37 -9.20 -18.14
C SER A 80 2.53 -9.15 -19.15
N GLY A 81 2.26 -8.80 -20.40
CA GLY A 81 3.30 -8.57 -21.42
C GLY A 81 4.18 -7.34 -21.17
N SER A 82 3.77 -6.47 -20.25
CA SER A 82 4.50 -5.25 -19.87
C SER A 82 5.31 -5.42 -18.59
N VAL A 83 5.32 -6.60 -17.98
CA VAL A 83 6.14 -6.86 -16.77
C VAL A 83 7.61 -6.89 -17.19
N ILE A 84 8.41 -5.99 -16.62
CA ILE A 84 9.86 -5.88 -16.87
C ILE A 84 10.61 -6.80 -15.92
N SER A 85 10.29 -6.73 -14.63
CA SER A 85 10.96 -7.49 -13.58
C SER A 85 10.08 -7.62 -12.33
N THR A 86 10.42 -8.60 -11.50
CA THR A 86 9.86 -8.76 -10.16
C THR A 86 10.97 -8.73 -9.12
N PHE A 87 10.72 -8.09 -8.00
CA PHE A 87 11.64 -7.95 -6.88
C PHE A 87 11.03 -8.63 -5.67
N GLU A 88 11.78 -9.53 -5.05
CA GLU A 88 11.40 -10.16 -3.78
C GLU A 88 12.56 -10.00 -2.81
N ASP A 89 12.23 -9.76 -1.55
CA ASP A 89 13.14 -10.04 -0.47
C ASP A 89 12.70 -11.35 0.19
N ARG A 90 13.61 -12.32 0.33
CA ARG A 90 13.28 -13.60 0.96
C ARG A 90 13.28 -13.51 2.48
N ASN A 91 13.90 -12.48 3.04
CA ASN A 91 13.93 -12.23 4.47
C ASN A 91 12.75 -11.34 4.90
N HIS A 92 12.25 -10.49 3.98
CA HIS A 92 11.17 -9.56 4.27
C HIS A 92 9.92 -9.89 3.44
N PRO A 93 8.74 -9.94 4.06
CA PRO A 93 7.48 -10.33 3.41
C PRO A 93 6.88 -9.23 2.51
N TRP A 94 7.64 -8.76 1.52
CA TRP A 94 7.14 -7.90 0.45
C TRP A 94 7.60 -8.39 -0.93
N ILE A 95 6.77 -8.10 -1.94
CA ILE A 95 7.08 -8.35 -3.34
C ILE A 95 6.73 -7.10 -4.14
N ALA A 96 7.52 -6.82 -5.17
CA ALA A 96 7.25 -5.76 -6.12
C ALA A 96 7.36 -6.23 -7.57
N ALA A 97 6.65 -5.56 -8.48
CA ALA A 97 6.75 -5.78 -9.91
C ALA A 97 6.92 -4.45 -10.63
N SER A 98 7.91 -4.36 -11.51
CA SER A 98 8.06 -3.22 -12.43
C SER A 98 7.34 -3.50 -13.74
N ILE A 99 6.51 -2.54 -14.16
CA ILE A 99 5.62 -2.63 -15.31
C ILE A 99 5.94 -1.47 -16.25
N GLY A 100 6.17 -1.76 -17.52
CA GLY A 100 6.54 -0.78 -18.54
C GLY A 100 5.37 -0.12 -19.28
N PHE A 101 4.17 -0.03 -18.71
CA PHE A 101 3.01 0.49 -19.46
C PHE A 101 2.05 1.37 -18.67
N PRO A 102 1.69 2.56 -19.18
CA PRO A 102 2.19 3.25 -20.40
C PRO A 102 3.56 3.90 -20.21
N PHE A 103 4.03 3.95 -18.96
CA PHE A 103 5.37 4.32 -18.53
C PHE A 103 5.81 3.30 -17.49
N GLN A 104 7.09 3.32 -17.13
CA GLN A 104 7.62 2.41 -16.13
C GLN A 104 7.16 2.82 -14.73
N PHE A 105 6.48 1.91 -14.04
CA PHE A 105 6.13 2.07 -12.63
C PHE A 105 6.29 0.75 -11.86
N ILE A 106 6.27 0.83 -10.54
CA ILE A 106 6.43 -0.29 -9.62
C ILE A 106 5.15 -0.43 -8.79
N VAL A 107 4.67 -1.66 -8.65
CA VAL A 107 3.64 -2.01 -7.65
C VAL A 107 4.29 -2.86 -6.61
N ALA A 108 4.18 -2.49 -5.33
CA ALA A 108 4.65 -3.26 -4.20
C ALA A 108 3.49 -3.68 -3.29
N SER A 109 3.49 -4.97 -2.92
CA SER A 109 2.62 -5.57 -1.92
C SER A 109 3.43 -5.86 -0.66
N ILE A 110 3.11 -5.17 0.43
CA ILE A 110 3.82 -5.28 1.71
C ILE A 110 2.97 -6.02 2.74
N TYR A 111 3.55 -7.02 3.41
CA TYR A 111 2.98 -7.62 4.61
C TYR A 111 3.93 -7.44 5.81
N ALA A 112 3.95 -6.27 6.43
CA ALA A 112 4.92 -6.00 7.49
C ALA A 112 4.64 -6.85 8.76
N PRO A 113 5.69 -7.24 9.49
CA PRO A 113 5.55 -8.03 10.71
C PRO A 113 4.89 -7.26 11.87
N ASN A 114 4.40 -7.98 12.88
CA ASN A 114 3.79 -7.38 14.07
C ASN A 114 4.82 -6.76 15.05
N GLY A 115 6.07 -7.24 15.01
CA GLY A 115 7.16 -6.76 15.88
C GLY A 115 7.86 -5.54 15.30
N GLU A 116 8.10 -4.53 16.13
CA GLU A 116 8.78 -3.29 15.73
C GLU A 116 10.20 -3.52 15.18
N ALA A 117 10.99 -4.38 15.81
CA ALA A 117 12.35 -4.70 15.34
C ALA A 117 12.34 -5.29 13.93
N ASP A 118 11.45 -6.25 13.67
CA ASP A 118 11.32 -6.85 12.34
C ASP A 118 10.74 -5.86 11.31
N ARG A 119 9.90 -4.90 11.75
CA ARG A 119 9.38 -3.84 10.87
C ARG A 119 10.47 -2.86 10.48
N ILE A 120 11.37 -2.49 11.40
CA ILE A 120 12.54 -1.66 11.12
C ILE A 120 13.35 -2.23 9.94
N ASP A 121 13.66 -3.53 10.00
CA ASP A 121 14.42 -4.19 8.93
C ASP A 121 13.62 -4.24 7.62
N THR A 122 12.31 -4.50 7.71
CA THR A 122 11.40 -4.44 6.57
C THR A 122 11.40 -3.06 5.92
N TRP A 123 11.30 -1.98 6.69
CA TRP A 123 11.33 -0.61 6.17
C TRP A 123 12.68 -0.29 5.52
N ALA A 124 13.79 -0.65 6.16
CA ALA A 124 15.12 -0.44 5.59
C ALA A 124 15.30 -1.16 4.24
N SER A 125 14.72 -2.35 4.06
CA SER A 125 14.81 -3.10 2.80
C SER A 125 14.13 -2.42 1.60
N LEU A 126 13.17 -1.51 1.84
CA LEU A 126 12.47 -0.76 0.80
C LEU A 126 13.36 0.32 0.14
N ASP A 127 14.54 0.61 0.69
CA ASP A 127 15.55 1.52 0.09
C ASP A 127 16.05 1.01 -1.27
N SER A 128 15.78 -0.25 -1.59
CA SER A 128 16.07 -0.87 -2.89
C SER A 128 15.05 -0.53 -4.00
N LEU A 129 13.88 0.02 -3.64
CA LEU A 129 12.86 0.44 -4.60
C LEU A 129 13.25 1.77 -5.25
N SER A 130 12.73 2.03 -6.45
CA SER A 130 12.90 3.32 -7.14
C SER A 130 11.60 4.11 -7.15
N HIS A 131 11.67 5.37 -7.59
CA HIS A 131 10.50 6.21 -7.90
C HIS A 131 9.56 5.60 -8.95
N ASN A 132 8.42 6.26 -9.18
CA ASN A 132 7.26 5.74 -9.91
C ASN A 132 6.73 4.46 -9.24
N VAL A 133 6.41 4.53 -7.95
CA VAL A 133 6.03 3.40 -7.11
C VAL A 133 4.68 3.62 -6.41
N LEU A 134 3.84 2.59 -6.47
CA LEU A 134 2.67 2.42 -5.64
C LEU A 134 2.92 1.29 -4.66
N ILE A 135 2.93 1.61 -3.37
CA ILE A 135 3.12 0.66 -2.27
C ILE A 135 1.79 0.46 -1.56
N CYS A 136 1.35 -0.79 -1.42
CA CYS A 136 0.14 -1.08 -0.67
C CYS A 136 0.25 -2.38 0.13
N GLY A 137 -0.57 -2.52 1.17
CA GLY A 137 -0.64 -3.74 1.95
C GLY A 137 -0.92 -3.50 3.41
N ASP A 138 -0.61 -4.49 4.23
CA ASP A 138 -0.78 -4.46 5.68
C ASP A 138 0.55 -4.09 6.33
N PHE A 139 0.60 -2.90 6.92
CA PHE A 139 1.80 -2.36 7.53
C PHE A 139 1.96 -2.79 8.99
N ASN A 140 0.95 -3.43 9.59
CA ASN A 140 0.92 -3.82 11.01
C ASN A 140 1.39 -2.71 11.98
N MET A 141 1.25 -1.46 11.56
CA MET A 141 1.64 -0.27 12.30
C MET A 141 0.50 0.74 12.28
N VAL A 142 0.46 1.54 13.34
CA VAL A 142 -0.44 2.69 13.44
C VAL A 142 0.41 3.94 13.34
N GLU A 143 0.27 4.69 12.26
CA GLU A 143 1.09 5.89 12.04
C GLU A 143 0.57 7.09 12.84
N PHE A 144 -0.75 7.26 12.90
CA PHE A 144 -1.40 8.36 13.61
C PHE A 144 -2.37 7.84 14.67
N LEU A 145 -2.57 8.61 15.75
CA LEU A 145 -3.45 8.18 16.84
C LEU A 145 -4.92 8.05 16.39
N GLU A 146 -5.32 8.87 15.42
CA GLU A 146 -6.62 8.85 14.74
C GLU A 146 -6.89 7.53 14.01
N ASP A 147 -5.84 6.79 13.69
CA ASP A 147 -5.94 5.49 13.02
C ASP A 147 -6.35 4.36 13.98
N ARG A 148 -6.63 4.67 15.26
CA ARG A 148 -7.21 3.74 16.24
C ARG A 148 -8.57 4.24 16.73
N TRP A 149 -9.53 3.32 16.81
CA TRP A 149 -10.91 3.61 17.22
C TRP A 149 -11.05 4.43 18.51
N ASN A 150 -10.25 4.11 19.52
CA ASN A 150 -10.30 4.77 20.82
C ASN A 150 -9.20 5.83 21.01
N LYS A 151 -8.42 6.13 19.97
CA LYS A 151 -7.27 7.05 20.02
C LYS A 151 -6.32 6.76 21.19
N LYS A 152 -6.07 5.48 21.46
CA LYS A 152 -5.16 5.02 22.52
C LYS A 152 -4.26 3.90 22.02
N GLY A 153 -3.06 3.82 22.59
CA GLY A 153 -2.07 2.77 22.33
C GLY A 153 -0.86 3.28 21.57
N LYS A 154 0.02 2.35 21.20
CA LYS A 154 1.27 2.66 20.50
C LYS A 154 1.00 3.08 19.05
N ILE A 155 1.66 4.15 18.64
CA ILE A 155 1.87 4.56 17.25
C ILE A 155 3.35 4.31 16.89
N ILE A 156 3.70 4.41 15.62
CA ILE A 156 5.10 4.36 15.20
C ILE A 156 5.90 5.49 15.85
N ASP A 157 7.04 5.15 16.46
CA ASP A 157 7.91 6.07 17.17
C ASP A 157 9.38 5.62 17.07
N GLY A 158 10.29 6.42 17.65
CA GLY A 158 11.73 6.11 17.73
C GLY A 158 12.36 5.76 16.39
N GLN A 159 13.21 4.73 16.41
CA GLN A 159 13.97 4.27 15.25
C GLN A 159 13.06 3.78 14.11
N GLU A 160 11.94 3.12 14.42
CA GLU A 160 10.99 2.67 13.39
C GLU A 160 10.47 3.86 12.60
N LYS A 161 10.07 4.94 13.30
CA LYS A 161 9.58 6.16 12.67
C LYS A 161 10.65 6.85 11.83
N GLU A 162 11.87 6.96 12.34
CA GLU A 162 12.98 7.59 11.62
C GLU A 162 13.28 6.90 10.29
N ILE A 163 13.32 5.56 10.29
CA ILE A 163 13.57 4.77 9.07
C ILE A 163 12.38 4.89 8.12
N TRP A 164 11.15 4.77 8.61
CA TRP A 164 9.97 4.92 7.77
C TRP A 164 9.86 6.31 7.14
N ASP A 165 10.14 7.38 7.89
CA ASP A 165 10.16 8.75 7.38
C ASP A 165 11.28 8.95 6.33
N LYS A 166 12.45 8.32 6.53
CA LYS A 166 13.53 8.33 5.52
C LYS A 166 13.07 7.66 4.22
N ILE A 167 12.39 6.52 4.29
CA ILE A 167 11.87 5.82 3.09
C ILE A 167 10.80 6.66 2.39
N LYS A 168 9.87 7.25 3.13
CA LYS A 168 8.88 8.16 2.53
C LYS A 168 9.53 9.34 1.82
N LEU A 169 10.58 9.92 2.41
CA LEU A 169 11.32 11.01 1.77
C LEU A 169 12.10 10.52 0.54
N HIS A 170 12.77 9.38 0.64
CA HIS A 170 13.57 8.80 -0.44
C HIS A 170 12.73 8.50 -1.68
N LEU A 171 11.54 7.92 -1.48
CA LEU A 171 10.63 7.52 -2.55
C LEU A 171 9.57 8.59 -2.89
N ASP A 172 9.60 9.74 -2.21
CA ASP A 172 8.64 10.83 -2.31
C ASP A 172 7.17 10.39 -2.13
N LEU A 173 6.94 9.57 -1.10
CA LEU A 173 5.66 8.91 -0.85
C LEU A 173 4.63 9.82 -0.17
N VAL A 174 3.43 9.81 -0.73
CA VAL A 174 2.22 10.41 -0.16
C VAL A 174 1.22 9.29 0.17
N GLU A 175 0.63 9.32 1.37
CA GLU A 175 -0.44 8.38 1.73
C GLU A 175 -1.72 8.69 0.94
N VAL A 176 -2.25 7.70 0.23
CA VAL A 176 -3.59 7.75 -0.34
C VAL A 176 -4.59 7.40 0.76
N LYS A 177 -5.13 8.43 1.41
CA LYS A 177 -6.01 8.30 2.56
C LYS A 177 -7.46 8.61 2.22
N ASP A 178 -8.37 7.73 2.65
CA ASP A 178 -9.76 8.11 2.91
C ASP A 178 -9.86 8.65 4.34
N MET A 179 -10.48 9.82 4.52
CA MET A 179 -10.49 10.53 5.81
C MET A 179 -11.20 9.79 6.95
N LYS A 180 -11.89 8.65 6.71
CA LYS A 180 -12.86 8.11 7.68
C LYS A 180 -12.82 6.59 7.96
N GLY A 181 -11.89 5.82 7.39
CA GLY A 181 -11.92 4.34 7.46
C GLY A 181 -10.94 3.67 8.44
N PHE A 182 -11.38 2.62 9.13
CA PHE A 182 -10.48 1.62 9.75
C PHE A 182 -10.32 0.47 8.76
N SER A 183 -9.15 -0.15 8.68
CA SER A 183 -8.90 -1.26 7.76
C SER A 183 -8.92 -2.63 8.43
N TRP A 184 -8.89 -2.68 9.76
CA TRP A 184 -8.84 -3.92 10.53
C TRP A 184 -9.75 -3.87 11.75
N SER A 185 -10.31 -5.03 12.13
CA SER A 185 -11.09 -5.22 13.35
C SER A 185 -10.78 -6.57 13.98
N ASN A 186 -10.72 -6.63 15.32
CA ASN A 186 -10.64 -7.92 16.02
C ASN A 186 -11.97 -8.69 16.08
N LEU A 187 -13.04 -8.14 15.49
CA LEU A 187 -14.41 -8.68 15.46
C LEU A 187 -15.09 -8.88 16.81
N GLN A 188 -14.48 -8.40 17.90
CA GLN A 188 -15.10 -8.47 19.21
C GLN A 188 -16.18 -7.40 19.36
N LEU A 189 -17.05 -7.55 20.36
CA LEU A 189 -18.13 -6.61 20.65
C LEU A 189 -17.85 -5.82 21.93
N GLY A 190 -18.54 -4.68 22.08
CA GLY A 190 -18.45 -3.84 23.28
C GLY A 190 -17.05 -3.28 23.53
N ASP A 191 -16.64 -3.24 24.80
CA ASP A 191 -15.39 -2.61 25.23
C ASP A 191 -14.13 -3.35 24.76
N SER A 192 -14.27 -4.60 24.33
CA SER A 192 -13.19 -5.41 23.77
C SER A 192 -13.04 -5.22 22.25
N LEU A 193 -13.97 -4.51 21.59
CA LEU A 193 -13.84 -4.14 20.19
C LEU A 193 -12.57 -3.29 19.99
N ARG A 194 -11.76 -3.71 19.03
CA ARG A 194 -10.59 -2.97 18.57
C ARG A 194 -10.69 -2.81 17.06
N LYS A 195 -10.51 -1.58 16.59
CA LYS A 195 -10.34 -1.27 15.17
C LYS A 195 -9.13 -0.37 14.97
N ALA A 196 -8.41 -0.62 13.89
CA ALA A 196 -7.25 0.17 13.50
C ALA A 196 -7.16 0.28 11.97
N ARG A 197 -6.45 1.30 11.48
CA ARG A 197 -6.04 1.41 10.08
C ARG A 197 -4.59 0.94 9.95
N LEU A 198 -4.45 -0.31 9.57
CA LEU A 198 -3.18 -1.03 9.40
C LEU A 198 -2.83 -1.20 7.92
N ASP A 199 -3.85 -1.32 7.08
CA ASP A 199 -3.72 -1.45 5.63
C ASP A 199 -3.67 -0.05 5.02
N ARG A 200 -2.63 0.19 4.21
CA ARG A 200 -2.32 1.51 3.67
C ARG A 200 -1.90 1.42 2.22
N CYS A 201 -2.07 2.53 1.52
CA CYS A 201 -1.52 2.73 0.19
C CYS A 201 -0.72 4.03 0.19
N TYR A 202 0.52 3.97 -0.26
CA TYR A 202 1.36 5.11 -0.54
C TYR A 202 1.68 5.13 -2.03
N ILE A 203 1.81 6.33 -2.57
CA ILE A 203 2.14 6.55 -3.97
C ILE A 203 3.11 7.71 -4.05
N ASP A 204 4.10 7.62 -4.93
CA ASP A 204 5.00 8.74 -5.15
C ASP A 204 4.33 9.89 -5.94
N GLN A 205 4.86 11.10 -5.79
CA GLN A 205 4.29 12.27 -6.47
C GLN A 205 4.39 12.18 -8.00
N ASP A 206 5.43 11.58 -8.57
CA ASP A 206 5.57 11.47 -10.02
C ASP A 206 4.47 10.57 -10.60
N THR A 207 4.12 9.46 -9.93
CA THR A 207 2.98 8.65 -10.35
C THR A 207 1.65 9.41 -10.22
N ILE A 208 1.46 10.22 -9.17
CA ILE A 208 0.26 11.09 -9.06
C ILE A 208 0.21 12.09 -10.22
N LEU A 209 1.33 12.72 -10.57
CA LEU A 209 1.41 13.67 -11.68
C LEU A 209 1.07 13.01 -13.02
N GLN A 210 1.48 11.75 -13.20
CA GLN A 210 1.29 11.02 -14.45
C GLN A 210 -0.09 10.36 -14.57
N TRP A 211 -0.70 9.90 -13.47
CA TRP A 211 -1.98 9.18 -13.47
C TRP A 211 -3.15 9.91 -12.82
N GLY A 212 -2.88 11.07 -12.21
CA GLY A 212 -3.84 11.78 -11.38
C GLY A 212 -3.97 11.17 -9.98
N ILE A 213 -4.78 11.82 -9.14
CA ILE A 213 -5.08 11.38 -7.79
C ILE A 213 -6.08 10.20 -7.88
N PRO A 214 -5.78 9.02 -7.31
CA PRO A 214 -6.71 7.91 -7.35
C PRO A 214 -7.91 8.13 -6.43
N LEU A 215 -9.07 7.67 -6.85
CA LEU A 215 -10.20 7.45 -5.96
C LEU A 215 -9.94 6.20 -5.11
N ILE A 216 -9.96 6.36 -3.79
CA ILE A 216 -9.88 5.25 -2.84
C ILE A 216 -11.30 4.75 -2.49
N SER A 217 -11.45 3.43 -2.39
CA SER A 217 -12.68 2.77 -1.96
C SER A 217 -12.35 1.65 -1.00
N GLN A 218 -12.90 1.72 0.20
CA GLN A 218 -12.79 0.66 1.19
C GLN A 218 -14.04 -0.21 1.19
N HIS A 219 -13.85 -1.53 1.09
CA HIS A 219 -14.94 -2.49 1.07
C HIS A 219 -15.17 -3.04 2.46
N MET A 220 -16.23 -2.59 3.14
CA MET A 220 -16.54 -2.97 4.53
C MET A 220 -17.14 -4.37 4.65
N ASP A 221 -16.48 -5.36 4.07
CA ASP A 221 -16.93 -6.74 3.96
C ASP A 221 -15.95 -7.68 4.67
N LEU A 222 -16.42 -8.33 5.74
CA LEU A 222 -15.63 -9.21 6.59
C LEU A 222 -15.78 -10.69 6.23
N THR A 223 -16.42 -11.00 5.10
CA THR A 223 -16.63 -12.40 4.66
C THR A 223 -15.33 -13.14 4.36
N ILE A 224 -14.29 -12.41 3.97
CA ILE A 224 -13.01 -12.97 3.50
C ILE A 224 -11.87 -12.84 4.51
N SER A 225 -11.89 -11.79 5.34
CA SER A 225 -10.82 -11.46 6.29
C SER A 225 -11.32 -10.53 7.40
N TYR A 226 -10.46 -10.31 8.40
CA TYR A 226 -10.64 -9.27 9.42
C TYR A 226 -10.12 -7.91 8.95
N HIS A 227 -9.50 -7.91 7.77
CA HIS A 227 -9.07 -6.72 7.04
C HIS A 227 -10.08 -6.37 5.96
N TYR A 228 -10.33 -5.08 5.80
CA TYR A 228 -11.20 -4.52 4.78
C TYR A 228 -10.38 -4.25 3.50
N PRO A 229 -10.77 -4.83 2.35
CA PRO A 229 -10.10 -4.58 1.08
C PRO A 229 -10.06 -3.08 0.74
N ILE A 230 -8.92 -2.61 0.25
CA ILE A 230 -8.73 -1.25 -0.26
C ILE A 230 -8.62 -1.35 -1.78
N THR A 231 -9.37 -0.52 -2.50
CA THR A 231 -9.27 -0.38 -3.96
C THR A 231 -8.93 1.05 -4.33
N LEU A 232 -7.93 1.23 -5.19
CA LEU A 232 -7.58 2.49 -5.81
C LEU A 232 -8.03 2.47 -7.27
N SER A 233 -8.73 3.50 -7.71
CA SER A 233 -9.20 3.65 -9.09
C SER A 233 -8.71 4.98 -9.65
N PHE A 234 -7.87 4.92 -10.67
CA PHE A 234 -7.45 6.09 -11.44
C PHE A 234 -8.46 6.31 -12.57
N THR A 235 -9.22 7.40 -12.48
CA THR A 235 -10.33 7.75 -13.39
C THR A 235 -9.85 8.38 -14.69
N ASP A 236 -8.73 9.10 -14.66
CA ASP A 236 -8.27 9.91 -15.79
C ASP A 236 -6.98 9.35 -16.37
N PHE A 237 -7.10 8.32 -17.21
CA PHE A 237 -6.05 8.00 -18.16
C PHE A 237 -6.10 8.97 -19.35
N HIS A 238 -5.72 10.21 -19.10
CA HIS A 238 -5.36 11.13 -20.17
C HIS A 238 -3.85 11.10 -20.32
N ALA A 239 -3.39 10.62 -21.49
CA ALA A 239 -2.06 10.94 -21.99
C ALA A 239 -1.74 12.42 -21.70
N PRO A 240 -0.50 12.74 -21.32
CA PRO A 240 -0.18 13.93 -20.51
C PRO A 240 -0.78 15.20 -21.12
N LYS A 241 -1.64 15.87 -20.35
CA LYS A 241 -2.17 17.20 -20.70
C LYS A 241 -1.68 18.26 -19.71
N SER A 242 -0.55 18.85 -20.09
CA SER A 242 -0.13 20.23 -19.80
C SER A 242 0.28 20.60 -18.36
N PRO A 243 1.05 21.70 -18.18
CA PRO A 243 1.65 22.14 -16.90
C PRO A 243 0.65 22.54 -15.79
N LEU A 244 -0.65 22.57 -16.07
CA LEU A 244 -1.68 23.09 -15.16
C LEU A 244 -1.97 22.19 -13.95
N VAL A 245 -1.57 20.92 -13.98
CA VAL A 245 -1.78 19.97 -12.87
C VAL A 245 -0.91 20.32 -11.64
N SER A 246 0.27 20.93 -11.84
CA SER A 246 1.15 21.33 -10.73
C SER A 246 0.47 22.32 -9.76
N CYS A 247 -0.29 23.30 -10.28
CA CYS A 247 -1.02 24.27 -9.47
C CYS A 247 -2.17 23.68 -8.64
N LEU A 248 -2.71 22.52 -9.03
CA LEU A 248 -3.80 21.86 -8.27
C LEU A 248 -3.25 21.01 -7.12
N LEU A 249 -2.05 20.46 -7.25
CA LEU A 249 -1.40 19.69 -6.18
C LEU A 249 -1.01 20.59 -5.00
N ASP A 250 -0.58 21.83 -5.24
CA ASP A 250 -0.30 22.81 -4.17
C ASP A 250 -1.54 23.18 -3.33
N ILE A 251 -2.75 22.98 -3.89
CA ILE A 251 -4.03 23.26 -3.21
C ILE A 251 -4.49 22.05 -2.39
N VAL A 252 -4.26 20.83 -2.88
CA VAL A 252 -4.70 19.58 -2.23
C VAL A 252 -3.67 19.10 -1.20
N PHE A 253 -2.38 19.32 -1.45
CA PHE A 253 -1.25 18.99 -0.59
C PHE A 253 -0.40 20.24 -0.37
N PRO A 254 -0.84 21.16 0.50
CA PRO A 254 -0.04 22.35 0.77
C PRO A 254 1.32 21.92 1.34
N PRO A 255 2.43 22.50 0.84
CA PRO A 255 3.75 22.17 1.37
C PRO A 255 3.78 22.41 2.88
N LEU A 256 4.36 21.46 3.60
CA LEU A 256 4.62 21.61 5.03
C LEU A 256 5.37 22.93 5.21
N SER A 257 4.79 23.82 6.01
CA SER A 257 5.35 25.16 6.23
C SER A 257 6.80 25.01 6.65
N PRO A 258 7.75 25.75 6.04
CA PRO A 258 9.13 25.70 6.50
C PRO A 258 9.17 26.14 7.98
N PRO A 259 10.09 25.58 8.78
CA PRO A 259 10.23 25.99 10.17
C PRO A 259 10.44 27.50 10.23
N ARG A 260 9.67 28.17 11.09
CA ARG A 260 9.83 29.60 11.36
C ARG A 260 11.25 29.81 11.87
N ASN A 261 12.11 30.37 11.02
CA ASN A 261 13.40 30.91 11.46
C ASN A 261 13.11 32.05 12.43
N LEU A 262 13.26 31.76 13.72
CA LEU A 262 13.50 32.75 14.76
C LEU A 262 14.89 33.34 14.52
N CYS A 263 14.96 34.41 13.73
CA CYS A 263 16.09 35.33 13.77
C CYS A 263 15.61 36.64 14.40
N ASN A 264 16.06 36.84 15.63
CA ASN A 264 15.93 38.07 16.40
C ASN A 264 16.67 39.23 15.72
N VAL A 265 15.99 40.38 15.71
CA VAL A 265 16.43 41.72 16.15
C VAL A 265 17.93 42.04 16.03
N GLY A 266 18.24 43.05 15.21
CA GLY A 266 19.52 43.76 15.24
C GLY A 266 19.66 44.70 14.05
N GLY A 267 19.04 45.88 14.13
CA GLY A 267 19.07 46.88 13.06
C GLY A 267 20.43 47.51 12.84
N SER A 268 20.62 48.10 11.64
CA SER A 268 20.89 49.53 11.49
C SER A 268 20.88 49.90 10.00
N LEU A 269 20.16 50.99 9.72
CA LEU A 269 20.31 51.80 8.51
C LEU A 269 21.79 52.19 8.34
N CYS A 270 22.27 52.21 7.10
CA CYS A 270 22.83 53.45 6.55
C CYS A 270 23.00 53.40 5.03
N LEU A 271 22.69 54.55 4.44
CA LEU A 271 22.77 54.98 3.04
C LEU A 271 24.16 54.80 2.43
N LEU A 272 24.21 54.40 1.15
CA LEU A 272 24.49 55.26 -0.02
C LEU A 272 24.23 54.47 -1.31
#